data_AF-A0A9P7AQY2-F1
#
_entry.id   AF-A0A9P7AQY2-F1
#
_cell.length_a   1.000
_cell.length_b   1.000
_cell.length_c   1.000
_cell.angle_alpha   90.00
_cell.angle_beta   90.00
_cell.angle_gamma   90.00
#
_symmetry.space_group_name_H-M   'P 1'
#
loop_
_entity.id
_entity.type
_entity.pdbx_description
1 polymer ?
#
loop_
_entity_poly.entity_id
_entity_poly.type
_entity_poly.pdbx_seq_one_letter_code
_entity_poly.pdbx_strand_id
1 'polypeptide(L)'
;MSPTPPLSPIQPPEDDFNSCCATSMSPTPLLATSSFSSSVESAPLTSASVAVEDIWRPVPSLETHQSAQAALSIILVHVPIYDRANPRRVWPQGMYTVDMVVGFQQMDIPKFRNYGQEHLFHLIFGDTPFVKATYHENRKAWRETPLTILETHKNSRHTQDGLWSNCLATCRIALGLESKKHSWRK
;
A
#
# COMPACT_ATOMS: atom_id res chain seq x y z
N MET A 1 -25.00 41.88 41.09
CA MET A 1 -24.33 40.58 40.94
C MET A 1 -25.42 39.53 40.85
N SER A 2 -25.65 38.97 39.66
CA SER A 2 -26.72 38.00 39.43
C SER A 2 -26.15 36.58 39.54
N PRO A 3 -26.81 35.63 40.24
CA PRO A 3 -26.27 34.29 40.40
C PRO A 3 -26.51 33.45 39.14
N THR A 4 -25.44 32.80 38.66
CA THR A 4 -25.44 31.84 37.56
C THR A 4 -26.08 30.52 38.02
N PRO A 5 -27.03 29.92 37.27
CA PRO A 5 -27.58 28.62 37.62
C PRO A 5 -26.61 27.47 37.31
N PRO A 6 -26.66 26.36 38.07
CA PRO A 6 -25.77 25.21 37.87
C PRO A 6 -26.16 24.39 36.62
N LEU A 7 -25.15 24.03 35.83
CA LEU A 7 -25.26 23.12 34.68
C LEU A 7 -25.52 21.68 35.15
N SER A 8 -26.57 21.05 34.60
CA SER A 8 -26.89 19.65 34.83
C SER A 8 -25.93 18.71 34.06
N PRO A 9 -25.65 17.50 34.56
CA PRO A 9 -24.77 16.55 33.89
C PRO A 9 -25.44 15.93 32.65
N ILE A 10 -24.71 15.94 31.53
CA ILE A 10 -25.10 15.28 30.28
C ILE A 10 -24.87 13.77 30.46
N GLN A 11 -25.94 12.97 30.46
CA GLN A 11 -25.83 11.51 30.35
C GLN A 11 -25.54 11.10 28.89
N PRO A 12 -24.59 10.18 28.65
CA PRO A 12 -24.40 9.61 27.31
C PRO A 12 -25.51 8.60 26.97
N PRO A 13 -25.85 8.45 25.68
CA PRO A 13 -26.81 7.44 25.23
C PRO A 13 -26.22 6.04 25.35
N GLU A 14 -27.00 5.12 25.90
CA GLU A 14 -26.75 3.68 25.89
C GLU A 14 -27.22 3.12 24.55
N ASP A 15 -26.29 2.75 23.66
CA ASP A 15 -26.59 2.05 22.41
C ASP A 15 -26.35 0.55 22.60
N ASP A 16 -27.46 -0.18 22.72
CA ASP A 16 -27.58 -1.64 22.64
C ASP A 16 -27.15 -2.16 21.25
N PHE A 17 -25.93 -2.67 21.13
CA PHE A 17 -25.52 -3.49 19.97
C PHE A 17 -25.57 -4.97 20.33
N ASN A 18 -26.79 -5.48 20.41
CA ASN A 18 -27.07 -6.91 20.40
C ASN A 18 -27.25 -7.41 18.95
N SER A 19 -26.77 -8.63 18.72
CA SER A 19 -27.22 -9.56 17.69
C SER A 19 -26.78 -9.30 16.24
N CYS A 20 -25.86 -10.15 15.77
CA CYS A 20 -26.17 -11.12 14.70
C CYS A 20 -24.99 -12.06 14.50
N CYS A 21 -25.10 -13.28 15.03
CA CYS A 21 -24.29 -14.41 14.64
C CYS A 21 -24.71 -14.86 13.23
N ALA A 22 -23.75 -14.94 12.30
CA ALA A 22 -23.92 -15.67 11.05
C ALA A 22 -22.72 -16.60 10.84
N THR A 23 -22.92 -17.84 11.26
CA THR A 23 -22.21 -19.05 10.81
C THR A 23 -22.50 -19.28 9.33
N SER A 24 -21.54 -19.76 8.53
CA SER A 24 -21.73 -20.78 7.45
C SER A 24 -20.60 -20.73 6.40
N MET A 25 -19.67 -21.68 6.48
CA MET A 25 -19.40 -22.78 5.53
C MET A 25 -18.46 -22.45 4.36
N SER A 26 -17.32 -23.15 4.37
CA SER A 26 -16.32 -23.28 3.30
C SER A 26 -16.84 -24.05 2.09
N PRO A 27 -16.19 -23.90 0.91
CA PRO A 27 -15.69 -25.10 0.25
C PRO A 27 -14.30 -24.95 -0.40
N THR A 28 -13.46 -25.98 -0.16
CA THR A 28 -12.37 -26.50 -1.01
C THR A 28 -12.94 -27.80 -1.65
N PRO A 29 -12.54 -28.37 -2.82
CA PRO A 29 -11.26 -28.32 -3.54
C PRO A 29 -11.44 -28.16 -5.10
N LEU A 30 -10.40 -28.14 -5.95
CA LEU A 30 -9.83 -29.33 -6.60
C LEU A 30 -8.58 -29.01 -7.45
N LEU A 31 -7.72 -30.03 -7.51
CA LEU A 31 -6.55 -30.21 -8.36
C LEU A 31 -6.82 -29.92 -9.85
N ALA A 32 -5.87 -29.25 -10.50
CA ALA A 32 -5.58 -29.44 -11.92
C ALA A 32 -4.08 -29.63 -12.09
N THR A 33 -3.67 -30.89 -12.12
CA THR A 33 -2.41 -31.35 -12.71
C THR A 33 -2.56 -31.34 -14.23
N SER A 34 -1.72 -30.58 -14.93
CA SER A 34 -1.45 -30.83 -16.34
C SER A 34 0.04 -30.68 -16.61
N SER A 35 0.71 -31.82 -16.62
CA SER A 35 2.02 -32.03 -17.23
C SER A 35 1.91 -31.83 -18.74
N PHE A 36 2.82 -31.08 -19.34
CA PHE A 36 3.18 -31.28 -20.74
C PHE A 36 4.69 -31.26 -20.92
N SER A 37 5.14 -32.34 -21.54
CA SER A 37 6.52 -32.71 -21.83
C SER A 37 7.13 -31.92 -22.98
N SER A 38 8.43 -31.64 -22.83
CA SER A 38 9.52 -31.81 -23.81
C SER A 38 9.18 -31.72 -25.31
N SER A 39 9.85 -30.81 -26.02
CA SER A 39 10.75 -31.25 -27.10
C SER A 39 11.79 -30.20 -27.48
N VAL A 40 13.01 -30.72 -27.71
CA VAL A 40 14.17 -30.12 -28.35
C VAL A 40 13.86 -29.74 -29.80
N GLU A 41 14.50 -28.70 -30.35
CA GLU A 41 15.18 -28.81 -31.66
C GLU A 41 16.09 -27.60 -31.93
N SER A 42 17.16 -27.88 -32.68
CA SER A 42 18.39 -27.12 -32.85
C SER A 42 18.32 -26.01 -33.90
N ALA A 43 19.30 -25.11 -33.82
CA ALA A 43 19.60 -24.05 -34.78
C ALA A 43 19.86 -24.54 -36.22
N PRO A 44 19.83 -23.58 -37.18
CA PRO A 44 20.97 -23.47 -38.09
C PRO A 44 21.51 -22.04 -38.20
N LEU A 45 22.83 -21.96 -38.31
CA LEU A 45 23.60 -20.78 -38.73
C LEU A 45 23.33 -20.51 -40.21
N THR A 46 23.00 -19.26 -40.55
CA THR A 46 23.05 -18.80 -41.94
C THR A 46 23.77 -17.45 -42.00
N SER A 47 25.02 -17.50 -42.45
CA SER A 47 25.78 -16.35 -42.96
C SER A 47 25.12 -15.80 -44.21
N ALA A 48 24.90 -14.49 -44.25
CA ALA A 48 24.74 -13.74 -45.50
C ALA A 48 25.37 -12.36 -45.32
N SER A 49 26.53 -12.20 -45.95
CA SER A 49 27.20 -10.93 -46.20
C SER A 49 26.58 -10.31 -47.45
N VAL A 50 26.08 -9.08 -47.36
CA VAL A 50 25.90 -8.21 -48.53
C VAL A 50 26.28 -6.79 -48.09
N ALA A 51 27.39 -6.32 -48.65
CA ALA A 51 27.79 -4.93 -48.65
C ALA A 51 26.88 -4.15 -49.59
N VAL A 52 26.29 -3.06 -49.10
CA VAL A 52 25.82 -1.96 -49.94
C VAL A 52 26.21 -0.68 -49.23
N GLU A 53 27.12 0.06 -49.87
CA GLU A 53 27.38 1.45 -49.56
C GLU A 53 26.11 2.26 -49.81
N ASP A 54 25.69 3.06 -48.83
CA ASP A 54 24.73 4.12 -49.11
C ASP A 54 24.97 5.35 -48.22
N ILE A 55 25.57 6.34 -48.86
CA ILE A 55 25.29 7.77 -48.75
C ILE A 55 25.27 8.37 -47.33
N TRP A 56 26.42 8.92 -46.96
CA TRP A 56 26.52 9.96 -45.93
C TRP A 56 25.65 11.17 -46.29
N ARG A 57 24.52 11.33 -45.59
CA ARG A 57 23.91 12.65 -45.35
C ARG A 57 23.94 12.93 -43.85
N PRO A 58 24.54 14.03 -43.39
CA PRO A 58 24.37 14.48 -42.02
C PRO A 58 22.93 14.97 -41.87
N VAL A 59 22.10 14.16 -41.23
CA VAL A 59 20.80 14.60 -40.70
C VAL A 59 21.13 15.54 -39.53
N PRO A 60 20.60 16.79 -39.50
CA PRO A 60 20.72 17.62 -38.31
C PRO A 60 20.00 16.90 -37.18
N SER A 61 20.79 16.46 -36.18
CA SER A 61 20.29 15.83 -34.97
C SER A 61 19.34 16.82 -34.30
N LEU A 62 18.04 16.57 -34.49
CA LEU A 62 16.99 17.21 -33.72
C LEU A 62 17.08 16.58 -32.33
N GLU A 63 18.04 17.03 -31.52
CA GLU A 63 18.08 16.82 -30.07
C GLU A 63 16.88 17.52 -29.45
N THR A 64 15.72 16.93 -29.71
CA THR A 64 14.45 17.22 -29.08
C THR A 64 14.60 16.80 -27.63
N HIS A 65 15.08 17.71 -26.78
CA HIS A 65 14.69 17.93 -25.38
C HIS A 65 14.27 16.72 -24.50
N GLN A 66 14.78 15.50 -24.76
CA GLN A 66 14.43 14.29 -24.01
C GLN A 66 15.31 14.13 -22.76
N SER A 67 16.11 15.15 -22.43
CA SER A 67 17.04 15.17 -21.29
C SER A 67 16.56 16.06 -20.12
N ALA A 68 15.32 16.56 -20.14
CA ALA A 68 14.79 17.40 -19.06
C ALA A 68 13.38 17.00 -18.53
N GLN A 69 12.82 15.88 -19.00
CA GLN A 69 11.56 15.33 -18.49
C GLN A 69 11.74 14.10 -17.58
N ALA A 70 12.93 13.88 -17.03
CA ALA A 70 13.07 13.20 -15.74
C ALA A 70 12.58 14.11 -14.57
N ALA A 71 11.51 14.87 -14.82
CA ALA A 71 10.87 15.77 -13.89
C ALA A 71 10.02 14.95 -12.91
N LEU A 72 10.70 14.15 -12.08
CA LEU A 72 10.23 13.48 -10.86
C LEU A 72 8.70 13.42 -10.74
N SER A 73 8.10 12.53 -11.51
CA SER A 73 6.67 12.25 -11.46
C SER A 73 6.33 11.64 -10.11
N ILE A 74 5.41 12.26 -9.37
CA ILE A 74 4.75 11.60 -8.24
C ILE A 74 4.07 10.36 -8.83
N ILE A 75 4.44 9.19 -8.31
CA ILE A 75 3.81 7.94 -8.72
C ILE A 75 2.61 7.76 -7.82
N LEU A 76 1.40 7.91 -8.39
CA LEU A 76 0.19 7.61 -7.64
C LEU A 76 0.26 6.17 -7.16
N VAL A 77 0.13 5.98 -5.85
CA VAL A 77 0.14 4.65 -5.26
C VAL A 77 -1.18 3.97 -5.59
N HIS A 78 -1.18 2.66 -5.80
CA HIS A 78 -2.41 1.92 -5.98
C HIS A 78 -3.20 1.97 -4.66
N VAL A 79 -4.32 2.67 -4.68
CA VAL A 79 -5.19 2.82 -3.52
C VAL A 79 -6.41 1.94 -3.78
N PRO A 80 -6.66 0.91 -2.95
CA PRO A 80 -7.90 0.16 -3.01
C PRO A 80 -9.05 1.16 -2.96
N ILE A 81 -9.98 1.06 -3.91
CA ILE A 81 -11.08 2.03 -4.09
C ILE A 81 -11.68 2.32 -2.73
N TYR A 82 -11.52 3.57 -2.29
CA TYR A 82 -12.15 4.04 -1.08
C TYR A 82 -13.64 4.02 -1.32
N ASP A 83 -14.33 3.08 -0.68
CA ASP A 83 -15.78 3.03 -0.75
C ASP A 83 -16.35 4.20 0.05
N ARG A 84 -16.72 5.28 -0.65
CA ARG A 84 -17.39 6.44 -0.04
C ARG A 84 -18.70 6.06 0.66
N ALA A 85 -19.32 4.92 0.30
CA ALA A 85 -20.50 4.42 1.00
C ALA A 85 -20.18 3.87 2.39
N ASN A 86 -18.90 3.59 2.67
CA ASN A 86 -18.41 3.09 3.95
C ASN A 86 -17.39 4.06 4.56
N PRO A 87 -17.83 5.23 5.08
CA PRO A 87 -16.94 6.24 5.67
C PRO A 87 -16.19 5.74 6.92
N ARG A 88 -16.58 4.59 7.46
CA ARG A 88 -15.89 3.91 8.56
C ARG A 88 -14.57 3.26 8.14
N ARG A 89 -14.34 3.05 6.84
CA ARG A 89 -13.03 2.60 6.37
C ARG A 89 -12.09 3.78 6.50
N VAL A 90 -11.27 3.79 7.55
CA VAL A 90 -10.23 4.79 7.73
C VAL A 90 -8.97 4.26 7.06
N TRP A 91 -8.28 5.10 6.30
CA TRP A 91 -6.93 4.77 5.81
C TRP A 91 -6.06 4.31 6.99
N PRO A 92 -5.25 3.25 6.90
CA PRO A 92 -4.84 2.53 5.69
C PRO A 92 -5.58 1.19 5.48
N GLN A 93 -6.84 1.06 5.91
CA GLN A 93 -7.56 -0.22 5.82
C GLN A 93 -7.60 -0.74 4.36
N GLY A 94 -7.12 -1.97 4.18
CA GLY A 94 -7.06 -2.63 2.87
C GLY A 94 -5.86 -2.24 1.99
N MET A 95 -4.98 -1.33 2.44
CA MET A 95 -3.75 -1.01 1.71
C MET A 95 -2.71 -2.11 1.84
N TYR A 96 -1.93 -2.29 0.77
CA TYR A 96 -0.81 -3.23 0.75
C TYR A 96 0.46 -2.56 1.28
N THR A 97 1.34 -3.37 1.86
CA THR A 97 2.60 -2.93 2.45
C THR A 97 3.49 -2.28 1.41
N VAL A 98 3.53 -2.81 0.18
CA VAL A 98 4.29 -2.20 -0.92
C VAL A 98 3.82 -0.78 -1.24
N ASP A 99 2.51 -0.56 -1.25
CA ASP A 99 1.89 0.74 -1.52
C ASP A 99 2.18 1.74 -0.40
N MET A 100 2.06 1.30 0.86
CA MET A 100 2.38 2.10 2.04
C MET A 100 3.84 2.54 2.05
N VAL A 101 4.77 1.61 1.80
CA VAL A 101 6.21 1.89 1.77
C VAL A 101 6.55 2.87 0.66
N VAL A 102 6.04 2.65 -0.55
CA VAL A 102 6.27 3.55 -1.69
C VAL A 102 5.72 4.93 -1.39
N GLY A 103 4.49 5.03 -0.88
CA GLY A 103 3.90 6.32 -0.55
C GLY A 103 4.65 7.06 0.56
N PHE A 104 5.09 6.34 1.58
CA PHE A 104 5.93 6.90 2.64
C PHE A 104 7.30 7.38 2.14
N GLN A 105 7.95 6.65 1.25
CA GLN A 105 9.21 7.07 0.64
C GLN A 105 9.01 8.33 -0.22
N GLN A 106 7.90 8.41 -0.96
CA GLN A 106 7.58 9.60 -1.75
C GLN A 106 7.33 10.84 -0.87
N MET A 107 6.67 10.66 0.28
CA MET A 107 6.51 11.74 1.27
C MET A 107 7.85 12.25 1.85
N ASP A 108 8.91 11.44 1.84
CA ASP A 108 10.26 11.84 2.30
C ASP A 108 11.10 12.54 1.23
N ILE A 109 10.67 12.57 -0.03
CA ILE A 109 11.44 13.16 -1.11
C ILE A 109 11.65 14.66 -0.81
N PRO A 110 12.90 15.14 -0.65
CA PRO A 110 13.16 16.52 -0.24
C PRO A 110 12.56 17.57 -1.17
N LYS A 111 12.43 17.24 -2.47
CA LYS A 111 11.81 18.10 -3.48
C LYS A 111 10.35 18.44 -3.17
N PHE A 112 9.65 17.62 -2.41
CA PHE A 112 8.25 17.81 -2.07
C PHE A 112 8.01 18.49 -0.71
N ARG A 113 9.07 18.93 -0.01
CA ARG A 113 8.96 19.62 1.28
C ARG A 113 8.16 20.92 1.25
N ASN A 114 8.02 21.53 0.07
CA ASN A 114 7.23 22.75 -0.12
C ASN A 114 5.72 22.48 -0.17
N TYR A 115 5.29 21.22 -0.34
CA TYR A 115 3.89 20.86 -0.26
C TYR A 115 3.46 20.70 1.20
N GLY A 116 2.24 21.17 1.51
CA GLY A 116 1.60 20.81 2.77
C GLY A 116 1.44 19.29 2.87
N GLN A 117 1.64 18.73 4.07
CA GLN A 117 1.62 17.28 4.29
C GLN A 117 0.32 16.63 3.79
N GLU A 118 -0.83 17.24 4.08
CA GLU A 118 -2.13 16.76 3.62
C GLU A 118 -2.27 16.81 2.09
N HIS A 119 -1.80 17.89 1.47
CA HIS A 119 -1.83 18.00 0.02
C HIS A 119 -0.95 16.94 -0.66
N LEU A 120 0.27 16.74 -0.14
CA LEU A 120 1.17 15.70 -0.64
C LEU A 120 0.60 14.29 -0.40
N PHE A 121 -0.08 14.09 0.73
CA PHE A 121 -0.78 12.85 1.02
C PHE A 121 -1.84 12.56 -0.05
N HIS A 122 -2.70 13.52 -0.39
CA HIS A 122 -3.72 13.33 -1.44
C HIS A 122 -3.09 13.12 -2.83
N LEU A 123 -1.96 13.76 -3.13
CA LEU A 123 -1.24 13.53 -4.39
C LEU A 123 -0.70 12.09 -4.51
N ILE A 124 -0.35 11.45 -3.39
CA ILE A 124 0.27 10.11 -3.37
C ILE A 124 -0.78 9.01 -3.18
N PHE A 125 -1.71 9.21 -2.25
CA PHE A 125 -2.73 8.24 -1.82
C PHE A 125 -4.14 8.57 -2.37
N GLY A 126 -4.23 9.47 -3.34
CA GLY A 126 -5.48 9.84 -4.00
C GLY A 126 -6.50 10.46 -3.06
N ASP A 127 -7.78 10.21 -3.33
CA ASP A 127 -8.93 10.77 -2.59
C ASP A 127 -9.14 10.15 -1.20
N THR A 128 -8.12 9.54 -0.61
CA THR A 128 -8.24 8.98 0.74
C THR A 128 -8.31 10.09 1.77
N PRO A 129 -9.23 10.01 2.76
CA PRO A 129 -9.31 11.01 3.81
C PRO A 129 -8.01 11.09 4.61
N PHE A 130 -7.40 12.27 4.64
CA PHE A 130 -6.24 12.52 5.47
C PHE A 130 -6.65 12.69 6.95
N VAL A 131 -6.32 11.70 7.76
CA VAL A 131 -6.45 11.79 9.22
C VAL A 131 -5.07 11.86 9.84
N LYS A 132 -4.70 13.04 10.36
CA LYS A 132 -3.34 13.35 10.85
C LYS A 132 -2.85 12.36 11.91
N ALA A 133 -3.69 12.00 12.89
CA ALA A 133 -3.34 11.04 13.93
C ALA A 133 -3.00 9.68 13.32
N THR A 134 -3.90 9.14 12.48
CA THR A 134 -3.71 7.87 11.80
C THR A 134 -2.48 7.88 10.89
N TYR A 135 -2.23 8.97 10.16
CA TYR A 135 -1.02 9.12 9.35
C TYR A 135 0.24 9.00 10.20
N HIS A 136 0.34 9.74 11.30
CA HIS A 136 1.53 9.72 12.16
C HIS A 136 1.73 8.37 12.88
N GLU A 137 0.64 7.71 13.29
CA GLU A 137 0.71 6.35 13.85
C GLU A 137 1.28 5.35 12.85
N ASN A 138 0.75 5.33 11.63
CA ASN A 138 1.24 4.42 10.58
C ASN A 138 2.66 4.78 10.13
N ARG A 139 3.00 6.08 10.12
CA ARG A 139 4.35 6.56 9.86
C ARG A 139 5.34 6.10 10.93
N LYS A 140 4.94 6.12 12.19
CA LYS A 140 5.72 5.62 13.31
C LYS A 140 5.90 4.10 13.18
N ALA A 141 4.80 3.37 12.96
CA ALA A 141 4.83 1.93 12.77
C ALA A 141 5.77 1.52 11.64
N TRP A 142 5.73 2.19 10.48
CA TRP A 142 6.65 1.93 9.38
C TRP A 142 8.13 2.09 9.76
N ARG A 143 8.49 3.09 10.57
CA ARG A 143 9.87 3.29 11.03
C ARG A 143 10.30 2.29 12.08
N GLU A 144 9.37 1.78 12.88
CA GLU A 144 9.64 0.83 13.97
C GLU A 144 9.54 -0.63 13.52
N THR A 145 8.87 -0.91 12.40
CA THR A 145 8.78 -2.25 11.82
C THR A 145 10.17 -2.78 11.46
N PRO A 146 10.56 -3.97 11.96
CA PRO A 146 11.79 -4.62 11.54
C PRO A 146 11.86 -4.77 10.01
N LEU A 147 13.00 -4.40 9.42
CA LEU A 147 13.21 -4.43 7.98
C LEU A 147 12.92 -5.80 7.36
N THR A 148 13.23 -6.90 8.07
CA THR A 148 12.94 -8.27 7.63
C THR A 148 11.45 -8.50 7.42
N ILE A 149 10.62 -8.08 8.39
CA ILE A 149 9.15 -8.19 8.31
C ILE A 149 8.63 -7.30 7.18
N LEU A 150 9.13 -6.06 7.10
CA LEU A 150 8.73 -5.14 6.04
C LEU A 150 9.01 -5.72 4.65
N GLU A 151 10.20 -6.28 4.45
CA GLU A 151 10.62 -6.84 3.16
C GLU A 151 9.81 -8.08 2.79
N THR A 152 9.56 -8.98 3.75
CA THR A 152 8.69 -10.15 3.53
C THR A 152 7.31 -9.74 3.04
N HIS A 153 6.65 -8.82 3.73
CA HIS A 153 5.29 -8.37 3.35
C HIS A 153 5.28 -7.50 2.08
N LYS A 154 6.35 -6.74 1.81
CA LYS A 154 6.52 -6.01 0.54
C LYS A 154 6.64 -6.98 -0.64
N ASN A 155 7.38 -8.07 -0.46
CA ASN A 155 7.58 -9.10 -1.48
C ASN A 155 6.32 -9.93 -1.75
N SER A 156 5.36 -9.95 -0.83
CA SER A 156 4.02 -10.50 -1.05
C SER A 156 3.16 -9.66 -2.01
N ARG A 157 3.63 -8.48 -2.47
CA ARG A 157 2.92 -7.62 -3.44
C ARG A 157 1.46 -7.34 -3.03
N HIS A 158 0.56 -7.25 -4.01
CA HIS A 158 -0.88 -7.01 -3.83
C HIS A 158 -1.65 -8.31 -3.54
N THR A 159 -1.15 -9.10 -2.59
CA THR A 159 -1.83 -10.31 -2.09
C THR A 159 -2.34 -10.10 -0.67
N GLN A 160 -3.17 -11.02 -0.17
CA GLN A 160 -3.68 -10.97 1.20
C GLN A 160 -2.55 -10.91 2.25
N ASP A 161 -1.47 -11.65 2.05
CA ASP A 161 -0.30 -11.62 2.94
C ASP A 161 0.41 -10.26 2.88
N GLY A 162 0.33 -9.57 1.74
CA GLY A 162 0.89 -8.24 1.55
C GLY A 162 0.13 -7.12 2.24
N LEU A 163 -1.05 -7.36 2.83
CA LEU A 163 -1.82 -6.33 3.52
C LEU A 163 -1.02 -5.68 4.66
N TRP A 164 -1.14 -4.36 4.76
CA TRP A 164 -0.48 -3.59 5.81
C TRP A 164 -0.91 -4.03 7.23
N SER A 165 -2.18 -4.39 7.40
CA SER A 165 -2.69 -4.95 8.65
C SER A 165 -1.96 -6.21 9.08
N ASN A 166 -1.60 -7.07 8.12
CA ASN A 166 -0.90 -8.32 8.37
C ASN A 166 0.56 -8.06 8.72
N CYS A 167 1.22 -7.11 8.03
CA CYS A 167 2.55 -6.65 8.40
C CYS A 167 2.59 -6.15 9.87
N LEU A 168 1.66 -5.29 10.26
CA LEU A 168 1.58 -4.79 11.64
C LEU A 168 1.26 -5.87 12.67
N ALA A 169 0.46 -6.89 12.30
CA ALA A 169 0.19 -8.02 13.16
C ALA A 169 1.48 -8.83 13.39
N THR A 170 2.21 -9.19 12.33
CA THR A 170 3.50 -9.88 12.42
C THR A 170 4.51 -9.11 13.27
N CYS A 171 4.55 -7.77 13.14
CA CYS A 171 5.41 -6.92 13.97
C CYS A 171 5.09 -7.02 15.46
N ARG A 172 3.80 -7.00 15.82
CA ARG A 172 3.36 -7.13 17.22
C ARG A 172 3.77 -8.47 17.82
N ILE A 173 3.67 -9.55 17.04
CA ILE A 173 4.11 -10.90 17.46
C ILE A 173 5.64 -10.91 17.69
N ALA A 174 6.41 -10.39 16.73
CA ALA A 174 7.87 -10.40 16.79
C ALA A 174 8.42 -9.54 17.95
N LEU A 175 7.73 -8.47 18.32
CA LEU A 175 8.10 -7.61 19.46
C LEU A 175 7.62 -8.15 20.82
N GLY A 176 7.00 -9.33 20.85
CA GLY A 176 6.45 -9.90 22.09
C GLY A 176 5.29 -9.10 22.67
N LEU A 177 4.63 -8.27 21.85
CA LEU A 177 3.45 -7.48 22.21
C LEU A 177 2.14 -8.27 22.06
N GLU A 178 2.24 -9.60 21.95
CA GLU A 178 1.09 -10.50 22.05
C GLU A 178 0.36 -10.20 23.36
N SER A 179 -0.86 -9.68 23.24
CA SER A 179 -1.72 -9.42 24.38
C SER A 179 -1.80 -10.71 25.18
N LYS A 180 -1.27 -10.68 26.42
CA LYS A 180 -1.54 -11.70 27.44
C LYS A 180 -3.06 -11.86 27.47
N LYS A 181 -3.57 -12.90 26.81
CA LYS A 181 -4.97 -13.29 26.92
C LYS A 181 -5.17 -13.51 28.41
N HIS A 182 -5.84 -12.58 29.08
CA HIS A 182 -6.25 -12.74 30.46
C HIS A 182 -7.14 -13.98 30.49
N SER A 183 -6.53 -15.10 30.88
CA SER A 183 -7.20 -16.35 31.18
C SER A 183 -8.08 -16.10 32.38
N TRP A 184 -9.29 -15.60 32.14
CA TRP A 184 -10.38 -15.68 33.11
C TRP A 184 -10.88 -17.12 33.13
N ARG A 185 -10.12 -18.01 33.78
CA ARG A 185 -10.69 -19.22 34.37
C ARG A 185 -11.08 -18.85 35.80
N LYS A 186 -12.37 -18.72 36.03
CA LYS A 186 -12.97 -18.91 37.35
C LYS A 186 -13.58 -20.31 37.37
#